data_AF-A0A2U3WLD9-F1
#
_entry.id   AF-A0A2U3WLD9-F1
#
_cell.length_a   1.000
_cell.length_b   1.000
_cell.length_c   1.000
_cell.angle_alpha   90.00
_cell.angle_beta   90.00
_cell.angle_gamma   90.00
#
_symmetry.space_group_name_H-M   'P 1'
#
loop_
_entity.id
_entity.type
_entity.pdbx_description
1 polymer ?
#
loop_
_entity_poly.entity_id
_entity_poly.type
_entity_poly.pdbx_seq_one_letter_code
_entity_poly.pdbx_strand_id
1 'polypeptide(L)'
;MLGGPERLVKVSVTPVAALAVALLSSLSRCSLLEPEDPAVSALSPYFGTKTRYEDANPGLLPDPEAPRRDPELLEDTCTPVQLVALIRHGTRYPTAKQIRKLRQLHGLLQARRPGDGRAGPAGGRDLGAALADWPLGYADWMDGQLVEKGRQDMRQLALRLASLFPALFSVENYGRLQLVTSSKHRCVDSGAAFLQGLWQYYHPGLPPPDVADMECGPPRINDKLMRFFDHCEKFLTEVEKNATALYHVEAFKTGPEMQNILKKVAATLQVPVNNLNAGLSQFPLQSSFSLVTQRPFFHCSLSWATSKIRSP
;
A
#
# COMPACT_ATOMS: atom_id res chain seq x y z
N MET A 1 -14.75 57.62 -53.85
CA MET A 1 -15.30 57.42 -52.49
C MET A 1 -14.56 56.26 -51.84
N LEU A 2 -14.36 56.38 -50.54
CA LEU A 2 -13.38 55.69 -49.70
C LEU A 2 -13.66 54.18 -49.52
N GLY A 3 -12.60 53.38 -49.40
CA GLY A 3 -12.64 52.00 -48.90
C GLY A 3 -11.23 51.56 -48.51
N GLY A 4 -10.90 51.65 -47.22
CA GLY A 4 -9.56 51.52 -46.65
C GLY A 4 -9.04 50.08 -46.51
N PRO A 5 -7.81 49.90 -45.99
CA PRO A 5 -7.16 48.60 -45.90
C PRO A 5 -7.67 47.78 -44.70
N GLU A 6 -7.84 46.48 -44.92
CA GLU A 6 -8.14 45.51 -43.86
C GLU A 6 -6.97 45.41 -42.87
N ARG A 7 -7.21 45.88 -41.63
CA ARG A 7 -6.30 45.63 -40.50
C ARG A 7 -6.58 44.24 -39.95
N LEU A 8 -5.60 43.35 -40.06
CA LEU A 8 -5.53 42.14 -39.23
C LEU A 8 -5.45 42.56 -37.75
N VAL A 9 -6.51 42.32 -36.99
CA VAL A 9 -6.50 42.45 -35.53
C VAL A 9 -5.73 41.24 -34.98
N LYS A 10 -4.44 41.44 -34.66
CA LYS A 10 -3.73 40.54 -33.74
C LYS A 10 -4.30 40.77 -32.35
N VAL A 11 -5.14 39.84 -31.90
CA VAL A 11 -5.55 39.76 -30.48
C VAL A 11 -4.32 39.35 -29.68
N SER A 12 -3.77 40.29 -28.89
CA SER A 12 -2.75 39.96 -27.90
C SER A 12 -3.44 39.30 -26.72
N VAL A 13 -3.17 38.00 -26.54
CA VAL A 13 -3.58 37.29 -25.32
C VAL A 13 -2.73 37.84 -24.19
N THR A 14 -3.37 38.47 -23.20
CA THR A 14 -2.70 39.06 -22.04
C THR A 14 -1.96 37.98 -21.23
N PRO A 15 -0.79 38.30 -20.63
CA PRO A 15 0.04 37.32 -19.90
C PRO A 15 -0.67 36.66 -18.71
N VAL A 16 -1.77 37.25 -18.23
CA VAL A 16 -2.59 36.74 -17.13
C VAL A 16 -3.36 35.47 -17.53
N ALA A 17 -3.84 35.38 -18.78
CA ALA A 17 -4.56 34.20 -19.26
C ALA A 17 -3.60 33.01 -19.45
N ALA A 18 -2.36 33.26 -19.88
CA ALA A 18 -1.32 32.22 -19.99
C ALA A 18 -0.90 31.69 -18.61
N LEU A 19 -0.80 32.57 -17.59
CA LEU A 19 -0.53 32.18 -16.21
C LEU A 19 -1.68 31.38 -15.57
N ALA A 20 -2.93 31.75 -15.84
CA ALA A 20 -4.10 30.99 -15.36
C ALA A 20 -4.17 29.59 -15.98
N VAL A 21 -3.91 29.45 -17.28
CA VAL A 21 -3.83 28.14 -17.95
C VAL A 21 -2.64 27.32 -17.43
N ALA A 22 -1.50 27.95 -17.14
CA ALA A 22 -0.34 27.27 -16.53
C ALA A 22 -0.61 26.79 -15.09
N LEU A 23 -1.38 27.57 -14.30
CA LEU A 23 -1.81 27.20 -12.94
C LEU A 23 -2.91 26.11 -12.96
N LEU A 24 -3.85 26.16 -13.90
CA LEU A 24 -4.87 25.13 -14.08
C LEU A 24 -4.27 23.81 -14.60
N SER A 25 -3.25 23.88 -15.46
CA SER A 25 -2.53 22.71 -15.95
C SER A 25 -1.49 22.15 -14.96
N SER A 26 -1.05 22.92 -13.96
CA SER A 26 -0.26 22.41 -12.84
C SER A 26 -1.11 21.81 -11.72
N LEU A 27 -2.32 22.35 -11.47
CA LEU A 27 -3.28 21.79 -10.51
C LEU A 27 -3.97 20.51 -11.03
N SER A 28 -4.17 20.39 -12.35
CA SER A 28 -4.72 19.16 -12.97
C SER A 28 -3.75 17.98 -12.99
N ARG A 29 -2.47 18.19 -12.64
CA ARG A 29 -1.44 17.13 -12.58
C ARG A 29 -1.27 16.48 -11.20
N CYS A 30 -2.04 16.91 -10.18
CA CYS A 30 -1.96 16.32 -8.84
C CYS A 30 -2.92 15.15 -8.59
N SER A 31 -3.63 14.68 -9.63
CA SER A 31 -4.37 13.41 -9.59
C SER A 31 -3.87 12.51 -10.72
N LEU A 32 -2.58 12.17 -10.71
CA LEU A 32 -2.10 11.08 -11.55
C LEU A 32 -2.72 9.79 -11.00
N LEU A 33 -3.79 9.31 -11.65
CA LEU A 33 -4.01 7.87 -11.69
C LEU A 33 -2.69 7.28 -12.17
N GLU A 34 -2.04 6.52 -11.29
CA GLU A 34 -0.91 5.69 -11.67
C GLU A 34 -1.40 4.78 -12.81
N PRO A 35 -0.81 4.83 -14.01
CA PRO A 35 -1.16 3.90 -15.06
C PRO A 35 -0.91 2.50 -14.52
N GLU A 36 -1.93 1.66 -14.61
CA GLU A 36 -1.85 0.23 -14.33
C GLU A 36 -0.62 -0.33 -15.05
N ASP A 37 0.44 -0.67 -14.31
CA ASP A 37 1.54 -1.45 -14.85
C ASP A 37 1.02 -2.90 -14.99
N PRO A 38 0.87 -3.41 -16.22
CA PRO A 38 0.30 -4.75 -16.44
C PRO A 38 1.06 -5.86 -15.72
N ALA A 39 2.36 -5.65 -15.46
CA ALA A 39 3.19 -6.60 -14.72
C ALA A 39 2.83 -6.65 -13.22
N VAL A 40 2.46 -5.50 -12.65
CA VAL A 40 2.10 -5.37 -11.24
C VAL A 40 0.74 -6.00 -10.99
N SER A 41 -0.22 -5.71 -11.86
CA SER A 41 -1.56 -6.29 -11.81
C SER A 41 -1.49 -7.82 -11.89
N ALA A 42 -0.65 -8.37 -12.78
CA ALA A 42 -0.47 -9.82 -12.92
C ALA A 42 0.16 -10.51 -11.69
N LEU A 43 1.03 -9.81 -10.95
CA LEU A 43 1.73 -10.38 -9.79
C LEU A 43 1.01 -10.13 -8.47
N SER A 44 0.11 -9.14 -8.42
CA SER A 44 -0.52 -8.70 -7.17
C SER A 44 -1.20 -9.82 -6.35
N PRO A 45 -1.92 -10.78 -6.96
CA PRO A 45 -2.56 -11.88 -6.23
C PRO A 45 -1.59 -12.75 -5.41
N TYR A 46 -0.30 -12.74 -5.76
CA TYR A 46 0.70 -13.62 -5.15
C TYR A 46 1.40 -13.00 -3.91
N PHE A 47 1.13 -11.73 -3.59
CA PHE A 47 1.71 -11.05 -2.43
C PHE A 47 0.96 -11.28 -1.12
N GLY A 48 -0.18 -11.97 -1.16
CA GLY A 48 -0.98 -12.33 0.00
C GLY A 48 -1.29 -11.12 0.88
N THR A 49 -0.83 -11.14 2.14
CA THR A 49 -1.09 -10.04 3.08
C THR A 49 -0.34 -8.73 2.76
N LYS A 50 0.47 -8.69 1.70
CA LYS A 50 1.13 -7.49 1.18
C LYS A 50 0.52 -6.96 -0.13
N THR A 51 -0.47 -7.65 -0.68
CA THR A 51 -1.26 -7.18 -1.84
C THR A 51 -1.94 -5.85 -1.50
N ARG A 52 -1.91 -4.88 -2.43
CA ARG A 52 -2.61 -3.60 -2.25
C ARG A 52 -4.12 -3.87 -2.22
N TYR A 53 -4.85 -3.04 -1.49
CA TYR A 53 -6.28 -3.24 -1.32
C TYR A 53 -7.02 -3.11 -2.67
N GLU A 54 -6.65 -2.13 -3.48
CA GLU A 54 -7.20 -1.92 -4.83
C GLU A 54 -6.85 -3.02 -5.83
N ASP A 55 -5.73 -3.72 -5.68
CA ASP A 55 -5.41 -4.82 -6.59
C ASP A 55 -6.30 -6.05 -6.33
N ALA A 56 -6.68 -6.25 -5.07
CA ALA A 56 -7.67 -7.27 -4.70
C ALA A 56 -9.10 -6.82 -5.01
N ASN A 57 -9.32 -5.52 -5.26
CA ASN A 57 -10.62 -4.90 -5.51
C ASN A 57 -10.48 -3.90 -6.68
N PRO A 58 -10.30 -4.36 -7.93
CA PRO A 58 -9.91 -3.50 -9.05
C PRO A 58 -10.94 -2.41 -9.39
N GLY A 59 -12.21 -2.62 -9.03
CA GLY A 59 -13.27 -1.61 -9.17
C GLY A 59 -13.02 -0.32 -8.37
N LEU A 60 -12.08 -0.34 -7.42
CA LEU A 60 -11.75 0.82 -6.57
C LEU A 60 -10.78 1.80 -7.22
N LEU A 61 -10.08 1.36 -8.27
CA LEU A 61 -9.16 2.22 -9.03
C LEU A 61 -9.91 3.35 -9.75
N PRO A 62 -10.97 3.07 -10.54
CA PRO A 62 -11.75 4.13 -11.19
C PRO A 62 -12.76 4.80 -10.25
N ASP A 63 -13.26 4.09 -9.24
CA ASP A 63 -14.25 4.61 -8.29
C ASP A 63 -13.89 4.17 -6.85
N PRO A 64 -13.19 5.02 -6.07
CA PRO A 64 -12.76 4.65 -4.73
C PRO A 64 -13.93 4.47 -3.74
N GLU A 65 -15.14 4.91 -4.09
CA GLU A 65 -16.35 4.73 -3.29
C GLU A 65 -17.16 3.48 -3.70
N ALA A 66 -16.74 2.76 -4.75
CA ALA A 66 -17.41 1.53 -5.14
C ALA A 66 -17.23 0.40 -4.10
N PRO A 67 -18.17 -0.57 -4.02
CA PRO A 67 -19.51 -0.48 -4.59
C PRO A 67 -20.32 0.59 -3.84
N ARG A 68 -21.22 1.27 -4.57
CA ARG A 68 -22.27 2.07 -3.94
C ARG A 68 -23.46 1.19 -3.64
N ARG A 69 -24.29 1.60 -2.68
CA ARG A 69 -25.56 0.91 -2.43
C ARG A 69 -26.41 1.00 -3.70
N ASP A 70 -26.99 -0.12 -4.10
CA ASP A 70 -27.97 -0.11 -5.19
C ASP A 70 -29.20 0.69 -4.71
N PRO A 71 -29.54 1.80 -5.38
CA PRO A 71 -30.69 2.62 -5.01
C PRO A 71 -32.01 1.87 -5.11
N GLU A 72 -32.07 0.77 -5.88
CA GLU A 72 -33.26 -0.08 -6.02
C GLU A 72 -33.36 -1.17 -4.93
N LEU A 73 -32.29 -1.43 -4.18
CA LEU A 73 -32.27 -2.34 -3.01
C LEU A 73 -32.91 -1.67 -1.78
N LEU A 74 -34.23 -1.59 -1.91
CA LEU A 74 -35.28 -1.42 -0.90
C LEU A 74 -35.01 -0.31 0.12
N GLU A 75 -35.34 0.91 -0.29
CA GLU A 75 -35.66 2.00 0.64
C GLU A 75 -36.78 1.61 1.64
N ASP A 76 -37.58 0.57 1.32
CA ASP A 76 -38.82 0.24 2.04
C ASP A 76 -38.89 -1.14 2.75
N THR A 77 -37.84 -1.98 2.79
CA THR A 77 -37.95 -3.30 3.48
C THR A 77 -36.91 -3.56 4.56
N CYS A 78 -35.71 -2.99 4.47
CA CYS A 78 -34.64 -3.21 5.45
C CYS A 78 -33.82 -1.94 5.67
N THR A 79 -33.78 -1.46 6.90
CA THR A 79 -32.93 -0.32 7.30
C THR A 79 -31.74 -0.83 8.11
N PRO A 80 -30.49 -0.50 7.74
CA PRO A 80 -29.33 -0.85 8.55
C PRO A 80 -29.40 -0.10 9.88
N VAL A 81 -29.37 -0.84 10.99
CA VAL A 81 -29.45 -0.28 12.37
C VAL A 81 -28.10 -0.23 13.07
N GLN A 82 -27.14 -1.04 12.63
CA GLN A 82 -25.79 -1.10 13.18
C GLN A 82 -24.80 -1.63 12.14
N LEU A 83 -23.59 -1.06 12.13
CA LEU A 83 -22.45 -1.59 11.40
C LEU A 83 -21.33 -1.94 12.38
N VAL A 84 -20.81 -3.15 12.29
CA VAL A 84 -19.60 -3.58 13.01
C VAL A 84 -18.61 -4.08 11.96
N ALA A 85 -17.44 -3.47 11.91
CA ALA A 85 -16.40 -3.81 10.94
C ALA A 85 -15.08 -4.10 11.64
N LEU A 86 -14.40 -5.18 11.22
CA LEU A 86 -13.03 -5.48 11.62
C LEU A 86 -12.11 -5.09 10.47
N ILE A 87 -11.34 -4.03 10.68
CA ILE A 87 -10.54 -3.40 9.62
C ILE A 87 -9.05 -3.56 9.95
N ARG A 88 -8.27 -4.01 8.97
CA ARG A 88 -6.81 -4.02 9.07
C ARG A 88 -6.27 -2.61 8.82
N HIS A 89 -5.10 -2.31 9.39
CA HIS A 89 -4.37 -1.10 9.03
C HIS A 89 -4.13 -0.96 7.51
N GLY A 90 -4.01 0.27 7.03
CA GLY A 90 -3.68 0.54 5.62
C GLY A 90 -2.25 0.17 5.23
N THR A 91 -1.87 0.47 3.99
CA THR A 91 -0.52 0.23 3.47
C THR A 91 0.57 0.87 4.36
N ARG A 92 1.69 0.18 4.56
CA ARG A 92 2.76 0.60 5.47
C ARG A 92 4.15 0.32 4.92
N TYR A 93 5.16 0.97 5.51
CA TYR A 93 6.56 0.63 5.27
C TYR A 93 6.90 -0.78 5.76
N PRO A 94 8.00 -1.38 5.28
CA PRO A 94 8.56 -2.58 5.89
C PRO A 94 8.94 -2.35 7.36
N THR A 95 8.93 -3.40 8.17
CA THR A 95 9.42 -3.33 9.57
C THR A 95 10.94 -3.22 9.57
N ALA A 96 11.56 -2.69 10.63
CA ALA A 96 13.01 -2.61 10.80
C ALA A 96 13.72 -3.96 10.59
N LYS A 97 13.10 -5.07 11.02
CA LYS A 97 13.61 -6.43 10.76
C LYS A 97 13.75 -6.73 9.26
N GLN A 98 12.79 -6.28 8.45
CA GLN A 98 12.82 -6.46 7.00
C GLN A 98 13.77 -5.45 6.35
N ILE A 99 13.80 -4.21 6.82
CA ILE A 99 14.74 -3.18 6.33
C ILE A 99 16.19 -3.63 6.52
N ARG A 100 16.55 -4.23 7.65
CA ARG A 100 17.89 -4.81 7.87
C ARG A 100 18.22 -5.93 6.88
N LYS A 101 17.25 -6.79 6.55
CA LYS A 101 17.44 -7.82 5.50
C LYS A 101 17.62 -7.20 4.13
N LEU A 102 16.88 -6.13 3.82
CA LEU A 102 17.06 -5.39 2.58
C LEU A 102 18.47 -4.80 2.49
N ARG A 103 18.96 -4.17 3.57
CA ARG A 103 20.34 -3.67 3.64
C ARG A 103 21.38 -4.78 3.51
N GLN A 104 21.14 -5.93 4.13
CA GLN A 104 22.04 -7.09 4.00
C GLN A 104 22.15 -7.55 2.55
N LEU A 105 21.04 -7.69 1.82
CA LEU A 105 21.12 -8.09 0.42
C LEU A 105 21.72 -6.99 -0.46
N HIS A 106 21.39 -5.72 -0.20
CA HIS A 106 22.01 -4.60 -0.89
C HIS A 106 23.54 -4.59 -0.70
N GLY A 107 24.03 -4.84 0.52
CA GLY A 107 25.45 -4.98 0.79
C GLY A 107 26.10 -6.17 0.07
N LEU A 108 25.40 -7.30 -0.04
CA LEU A 108 25.86 -8.45 -0.85
C LEU A 108 25.95 -8.12 -2.34
N LEU A 109 25.00 -7.35 -2.86
CA LEU A 109 24.99 -6.89 -4.25
C LEU A 109 26.12 -5.88 -4.50
N GLN A 110 26.41 -4.98 -3.57
CA GLN A 110 27.52 -4.04 -3.67
C GLN A 110 28.90 -4.72 -3.55
N ALA A 111 29.01 -5.75 -2.71
CA ALA A 111 30.24 -6.51 -2.53
C ALA A 111 30.50 -7.55 -3.63
N ARG A 112 29.55 -7.73 -4.55
CA ARG A 112 29.71 -8.68 -5.66
C ARG A 112 30.89 -8.25 -6.53
N ARG A 113 31.73 -9.19 -6.92
CA ARG A 113 32.71 -8.93 -7.98
C ARG A 113 31.94 -8.88 -9.29
N PRO A 114 32.20 -7.90 -10.19
CA PRO A 114 31.71 -8.00 -11.56
C PRO A 114 32.13 -9.38 -12.07
N GLY A 115 31.17 -10.22 -12.45
CA GLY A 115 31.52 -11.48 -13.10
C GLY A 115 32.24 -11.18 -14.41
N ASP A 116 33.32 -11.90 -14.70
CA ASP A 116 34.02 -11.86 -15.99
C ASP A 116 33.00 -12.11 -17.12
N GLY A 117 32.43 -11.05 -17.68
CA GLY A 117 31.80 -10.97 -19.01
C GLY A 117 30.77 -12.03 -19.41
N ARG A 118 30.30 -12.90 -18.52
CA ARG A 118 29.28 -13.91 -18.88
C ARG A 118 27.93 -13.25 -18.80
N ALA A 119 27.57 -12.58 -19.89
CA ALA A 119 26.20 -12.28 -20.24
C ALA A 119 25.34 -13.52 -19.91
N GLY A 120 24.37 -13.36 -19.02
CA GLY A 120 23.38 -14.39 -18.80
C GLY A 120 22.72 -14.77 -20.14
N PRO A 121 22.08 -15.94 -20.24
CA PRO A 121 21.48 -16.45 -21.48
C PRO A 121 20.37 -15.57 -22.08
N ALA A 122 20.03 -14.44 -21.46
CA ALA A 122 19.26 -13.36 -22.05
C ALA A 122 20.13 -12.11 -22.00
N GLY A 123 20.40 -11.48 -23.15
CA GLY A 123 21.17 -10.24 -23.31
C GLY A 123 20.54 -9.00 -22.67
N GLY A 124 20.05 -9.12 -21.43
CA GLY A 124 19.48 -8.07 -20.62
C GLY A 124 20.54 -7.37 -19.76
N ARG A 125 20.22 -6.14 -19.35
CA ARG A 125 20.98 -5.34 -18.39
C ARG A 125 21.29 -6.17 -17.14
N ASP A 126 22.51 -6.07 -16.61
CA ASP A 126 22.91 -6.73 -15.37
C ASP A 126 22.01 -6.27 -14.21
N LEU A 127 21.00 -7.09 -13.86
CA LEU A 127 20.02 -6.76 -12.84
C LEU A 127 20.67 -6.60 -11.47
N GLY A 128 21.69 -7.40 -11.17
CA GLY A 128 22.41 -7.26 -9.91
C GLY A 128 23.16 -5.92 -9.83
N ALA A 129 23.66 -5.39 -10.96
CA ALA A 129 24.31 -4.07 -11.01
C ALA A 129 23.29 -2.99 -10.73
N ALA A 130 22.18 -3.05 -11.49
CA ALA A 130 21.11 -2.09 -11.37
C ALA A 130 20.55 -2.02 -9.95
N LEU A 131 20.44 -3.17 -9.27
CA LEU A 131 19.98 -3.25 -7.88
C LEU A 131 21.06 -2.85 -6.84
N ALA A 132 22.35 -2.98 -7.16
CA ALA A 132 23.46 -2.53 -6.30
C ALA A 132 23.61 -1.00 -6.32
N ASP A 133 23.34 -0.38 -7.46
CA ASP A 133 23.37 1.07 -7.66
C ASP A 133 22.05 1.73 -7.21
N TRP A 134 21.01 0.94 -6.98
CA TRP A 134 19.70 1.44 -6.56
C TRP A 134 19.75 1.96 -5.11
N PRO A 135 19.46 3.24 -4.85
CA PRO A 135 19.51 3.78 -3.49
C PRO A 135 18.43 3.16 -2.60
N LEU A 136 18.84 2.50 -1.51
CA LEU A 136 17.91 1.97 -0.52
C LEU A 136 17.37 3.08 0.39
N GLY A 137 16.23 3.67 0.04
CA GLY A 137 15.60 4.78 0.78
C GLY A 137 14.94 4.43 2.11
N TYR A 138 15.10 3.21 2.64
CA TYR A 138 14.48 2.80 3.91
C TYR A 138 15.36 3.06 5.12
N ALA A 139 14.84 3.86 6.06
CA ALA A 139 15.45 4.15 7.34
C ALA A 139 14.80 3.35 8.48
N ASP A 140 15.53 3.10 9.55
CA ASP A 140 15.03 2.26 10.66
C ASP A 140 13.82 2.85 11.39
N TRP A 141 13.71 4.18 11.42
CA TRP A 141 12.58 4.88 12.02
C TRP A 141 11.26 4.62 11.28
N MET A 142 11.30 4.18 10.02
CA MET A 142 10.11 3.85 9.23
C MET A 142 9.40 2.58 9.71
N ASP A 143 9.98 1.80 10.63
CA ASP A 143 9.54 0.51 11.18
C ASP A 143 8.03 0.22 11.14
N GLY A 144 7.51 -0.20 9.99
CA GLY A 144 6.09 -0.51 9.85
C GLY A 144 5.15 0.68 10.00
N GLN A 145 5.63 1.93 9.93
CA GLN A 145 4.82 3.14 9.94
C GLN A 145 3.87 3.19 8.74
N LEU A 146 2.70 3.78 8.94
CA LEU A 146 1.69 3.93 7.91
C LEU A 146 2.21 4.91 6.84
N VAL A 147 2.17 4.51 5.57
CA VAL A 147 2.55 5.39 4.46
C VAL A 147 1.36 6.25 4.05
N GLU A 148 1.59 7.31 3.26
CA GLU A 148 0.50 8.18 2.81
C GLU A 148 -0.56 7.41 2.02
N LYS A 149 -0.14 6.46 1.17
CA LYS A 149 -1.07 5.53 0.52
C LYS A 149 -1.94 4.78 1.52
N GLY A 150 -1.38 4.33 2.64
CA GLY A 150 -2.14 3.68 3.71
C GLY A 150 -3.12 4.60 4.42
N ARG A 151 -2.79 5.89 4.57
CA ARG A 151 -3.76 6.89 5.06
C ARG A 151 -4.90 7.05 4.05
N GLN A 152 -4.57 7.15 2.77
CA GLN A 152 -5.54 7.25 1.70
C GLN A 152 -6.46 6.02 1.62
N ASP A 153 -5.94 4.81 1.79
CA ASP A 153 -6.73 3.56 1.85
C ASP A 153 -7.84 3.68 2.90
N MET A 154 -7.50 4.23 4.08
CA MET A 154 -8.43 4.38 5.20
C MET A 154 -9.43 5.52 4.99
N ARG A 155 -9.00 6.65 4.42
CA ARG A 155 -9.92 7.74 4.03
C ARG A 155 -10.94 7.24 3.01
N GLN A 156 -10.49 6.54 1.97
CA GLN A 156 -11.38 5.98 0.94
C GLN A 156 -12.31 4.90 1.50
N LEU A 157 -11.84 4.09 2.46
CA LEU A 157 -12.71 3.15 3.16
C LEU A 157 -13.81 3.88 3.95
N ALA A 158 -13.49 4.99 4.62
CA ALA A 158 -14.47 5.82 5.29
C ALA A 158 -15.55 6.34 4.33
N LEU A 159 -15.14 6.93 3.20
CA LEU A 159 -16.05 7.40 2.16
C LEU A 159 -16.97 6.28 1.65
N ARG A 160 -16.38 5.12 1.34
CA ARG A 160 -17.12 3.94 0.86
C ARG A 160 -18.18 3.48 1.86
N LEU A 161 -17.84 3.39 3.15
CA LEU A 161 -18.79 2.99 4.18
C LEU A 161 -19.89 4.04 4.39
N ALA A 162 -19.56 5.33 4.32
CA ALA A 162 -20.55 6.40 4.37
C ALA A 162 -21.51 6.34 3.17
N SER A 163 -21.00 6.13 1.95
CA SER A 163 -21.81 5.98 0.74
C SER A 163 -22.66 4.69 0.75
N LEU A 164 -22.20 3.61 1.37
CA LEU A 164 -22.96 2.35 1.50
C LEU A 164 -24.05 2.41 2.57
N PHE A 165 -23.80 3.12 3.68
CA PHE A 165 -24.67 3.16 4.85
C PHE A 165 -24.99 4.60 5.28
N PRO A 166 -25.60 5.43 4.41
CA PRO A 166 -25.76 6.87 4.66
C PRO A 166 -26.56 7.18 5.93
N ALA A 167 -27.57 6.37 6.26
CA ALA A 167 -28.34 6.53 7.50
C ALA A 167 -27.49 6.32 8.77
N LEU A 168 -26.53 5.38 8.75
CA LEU A 168 -25.64 5.13 9.88
C LEU A 168 -24.50 6.15 9.99
N PHE A 169 -24.06 6.67 8.85
CA PHE A 169 -23.01 7.68 8.75
C PHE A 169 -23.59 9.07 8.50
N SER A 170 -24.77 9.40 9.02
CA SER A 170 -25.27 10.78 8.97
C SER A 170 -24.46 11.68 9.92
N VAL A 171 -24.50 13.00 9.71
CA VAL A 171 -23.78 13.96 10.57
C VAL A 171 -24.23 13.81 12.03
N GLU A 172 -25.52 13.59 12.27
CA GLU A 172 -26.10 13.41 13.61
C GLU A 172 -25.62 12.13 14.30
N ASN A 173 -25.18 11.14 13.53
CA ASN A 173 -24.65 9.88 14.04
C ASN A 173 -23.12 9.89 14.18
N TYR A 174 -22.43 10.96 13.76
CA TYR A 174 -20.97 11.03 13.80
C TYR A 174 -20.41 10.84 15.22
N GLY A 175 -20.99 11.53 16.21
CA GLY A 175 -20.62 11.37 17.63
C GLY A 175 -20.92 9.98 18.23
N ARG A 176 -21.69 9.13 17.54
CA ARG A 176 -22.00 7.75 17.98
C ARG A 176 -21.00 6.73 17.45
N LEU A 177 -20.14 7.11 16.51
CA LEU A 177 -19.11 6.24 15.97
C LEU A 177 -18.12 5.85 17.07
N GLN A 178 -17.91 4.55 17.25
CA GLN A 178 -16.90 4.02 18.15
C GLN A 178 -15.81 3.34 17.35
N LEU A 179 -14.60 3.89 17.41
CA LEU A 179 -13.44 3.29 16.78
C LEU A 179 -12.49 2.73 17.84
N VAL A 180 -12.28 1.42 17.81
CA VAL A 180 -11.36 0.71 18.72
C VAL A 180 -10.17 0.19 17.92
N THR A 181 -8.96 0.40 18.42
CA THR A 181 -7.71 0.05 17.73
C THR A 181 -6.72 -0.65 18.65
N SER A 182 -5.73 -1.32 18.08
CA SER A 182 -4.56 -1.78 18.83
C SER A 182 -3.56 -0.65 19.05
N SER A 183 -2.66 -0.78 20.03
CA SER A 183 -1.60 0.18 20.32
C SER A 183 -0.53 0.31 19.22
N LYS A 184 -0.58 -0.50 18.15
CA LYS A 184 0.37 -0.37 17.03
C LYS A 184 0.15 0.96 16.34
N HIS A 185 1.19 1.78 16.23
CA HIS A 185 1.17 3.11 15.61
C HIS A 185 0.43 3.12 14.26
N ARG A 186 0.76 2.20 13.35
CA ARG A 186 0.06 2.05 12.07
C ARG A 186 -1.45 1.81 12.16
N CYS A 187 -1.93 1.16 13.23
CA CYS A 187 -3.34 0.91 13.48
C CYS A 187 -4.02 2.15 14.08
N VAL A 188 -3.32 2.88 14.95
CA VAL A 188 -3.77 4.18 15.47
C VAL A 188 -3.88 5.19 14.33
N ASP A 189 -2.81 5.33 13.52
CA ASP A 189 -2.76 6.21 12.35
C ASP A 189 -3.84 5.86 11.31
N SER A 190 -4.15 4.57 11.15
CA SER A 190 -5.21 4.12 10.25
C SER A 190 -6.58 4.55 10.76
N GLY A 191 -6.83 4.43 12.07
CA GLY A 191 -8.05 4.91 12.70
C GLY A 191 -8.20 6.43 12.57
N ALA A 192 -7.12 7.18 12.82
CA ALA A 192 -7.10 8.63 12.64
C ALA A 192 -7.40 9.02 11.18
N ALA A 193 -6.76 8.38 10.20
CA ALA A 193 -7.00 8.64 8.79
C ALA A 193 -8.43 8.29 8.36
N PHE A 194 -9.04 7.25 8.94
CA PHE A 194 -10.44 6.91 8.71
C PHE A 194 -11.37 8.04 9.20
N LEU A 195 -11.16 8.53 10.44
CA LEU A 195 -11.95 9.63 10.99
C LEU A 195 -11.77 10.93 10.20
N GLN A 196 -10.55 11.24 9.77
CA GLN A 196 -10.28 12.37 8.86
C GLN A 196 -11.04 12.24 7.53
N GLY A 197 -11.11 11.04 6.96
CA GLY A 197 -11.87 10.78 5.73
C GLY A 197 -13.36 11.00 5.90
N LEU A 198 -13.94 10.53 7.01
CA LEU A 198 -15.35 10.81 7.35
C LEU A 198 -15.60 12.29 7.59
N TRP A 199 -14.72 12.97 8.31
CA TRP A 199 -14.86 14.39 8.56
C TRP A 199 -14.88 15.19 7.24
N GLN A 200 -13.97 14.87 6.32
CA GLN A 200 -13.91 15.48 4.99
C GLN A 200 -15.16 15.22 4.15
N TYR A 201 -15.81 14.06 4.33
CA TYR A 201 -17.09 13.75 3.70
C TYR A 201 -18.21 14.69 4.15
N TYR A 202 -18.27 15.01 5.45
CA TYR A 202 -19.27 15.94 6.00
C TYR A 202 -18.95 17.42 5.73
N HIS A 203 -17.66 17.74 5.58
CA HIS A 203 -17.17 19.11 5.46
C HIS A 203 -16.27 19.27 4.22
N PRO A 204 -16.83 19.13 3.02
CA PRO A 204 -16.05 19.18 1.79
C PRO A 204 -15.36 20.54 1.62
N GLY A 205 -14.08 20.51 1.25
CA GLY A 205 -13.27 21.71 1.02
C GLY A 205 -12.62 22.33 2.26
N LEU A 206 -12.86 21.78 3.45
CA LEU A 206 -12.21 22.21 4.68
C LEU A 206 -11.10 21.22 5.12
N PRO A 207 -10.02 21.70 5.76
CA PRO A 207 -9.04 20.81 6.36
C PRO A 207 -9.62 20.15 7.63
N PRO A 208 -9.40 18.85 7.85
CA PRO A 208 -9.87 18.20 9.07
C PRO A 208 -9.12 18.75 10.30
N PRO A 209 -9.79 18.89 11.45
CA PRO A 209 -9.14 19.26 12.71
C PRO A 209 -8.24 18.12 13.21
N ASP A 210 -7.55 18.34 14.33
CA ASP A 210 -6.95 17.23 15.06
C ASP A 210 -8.05 16.24 15.47
N VAL A 211 -7.73 14.95 15.41
CA VAL A 211 -8.65 13.88 15.75
C VAL A 211 -9.07 13.94 17.23
N ALA A 212 -8.23 14.52 18.10
CA ALA A 212 -8.57 14.80 19.49
C ALA A 212 -9.72 15.82 19.64
N ASP A 213 -9.90 16.69 18.66
CA ASP A 213 -10.90 17.77 18.66
C ASP A 213 -12.18 17.40 17.89
N MET A 214 -12.24 16.19 17.29
CA MET A 214 -13.43 15.70 16.59
C MET A 214 -14.52 15.24 17.57
N GLU A 215 -15.79 15.37 17.19
CA GLU A 215 -16.94 15.00 18.03
C GLU A 215 -16.93 13.52 18.48
N CYS A 216 -16.52 12.62 17.60
CA CYS A 216 -16.38 11.19 17.91
C CYS A 216 -15.15 10.86 18.78
N GLY A 217 -14.26 11.83 18.99
CA GLY A 217 -12.99 11.69 19.70
C GLY A 217 -11.98 10.77 19.01
N PRO A 218 -10.83 10.54 19.65
CA PRO A 218 -9.77 9.74 19.07
C PRO A 218 -10.03 8.22 19.14
N PRO A 219 -9.38 7.42 18.27
CA PRO A 219 -9.40 5.96 18.33
C PRO A 219 -9.08 5.45 19.74
N ARG A 220 -9.98 4.65 20.33
CA ARG A 220 -9.77 4.06 21.65
C ARG A 220 -8.84 2.85 21.56
N ILE A 221 -7.73 2.88 22.27
CA ILE A 221 -6.76 1.77 22.29
C ILE A 221 -7.29 0.65 23.19
N ASN A 222 -7.38 -0.57 22.66
CA ASN A 222 -7.72 -1.78 23.40
C ASN A 222 -7.01 -3.01 22.80
N ASP A 223 -5.79 -3.29 23.27
CA ASP A 223 -5.01 -4.45 22.84
C ASP A 223 -5.63 -5.79 23.27
N LYS A 224 -6.31 -5.83 24.41
CA LYS A 224 -6.98 -7.06 24.86
C LYS A 224 -8.04 -7.51 23.85
N LEU A 225 -8.76 -6.57 23.23
CA LEU A 225 -9.72 -6.86 22.17
C LEU A 225 -9.03 -7.09 20.83
N MET A 226 -8.17 -6.15 20.40
CA MET A 226 -7.65 -6.11 19.03
C MET A 226 -6.44 -7.02 18.80
N ARG A 227 -5.78 -7.44 19.88
CA ARG A 227 -4.61 -8.32 19.90
C ARG A 227 -4.77 -9.39 20.98
N PHE A 228 -5.99 -9.94 21.11
CA PHE A 228 -6.30 -10.98 22.11
C PHE A 228 -5.31 -12.15 22.11
N PHE A 229 -4.71 -12.48 20.96
CA PHE A 229 -3.69 -13.51 20.83
C PHE A 229 -2.40 -13.23 21.61
N ASP A 230 -2.03 -11.95 21.82
CA ASP A 230 -0.88 -11.57 22.66
C ASP A 230 -1.13 -11.89 24.15
N HIS A 231 -2.38 -12.16 24.54
CA HIS A 231 -2.77 -12.51 25.90
C HIS A 231 -3.15 -13.99 26.05
N CYS A 232 -3.09 -14.77 24.97
CA CYS A 232 -3.38 -16.19 25.00
C CYS A 232 -2.12 -16.97 25.39
N GLU A 233 -2.01 -17.39 26.66
CA GLU A 233 -0.82 -18.08 27.17
C GLU A 233 -0.43 -19.28 26.31
N LYS A 234 -1.39 -20.12 25.94
CA LYS A 234 -1.16 -21.28 25.07
C LYS A 234 -0.57 -20.89 23.71
N PHE A 235 -1.04 -19.81 23.10
CA PHE A 235 -0.47 -19.32 21.84
C PHE A 235 0.95 -18.81 22.04
N LEU A 236 1.21 -18.04 23.10
CA LEU A 236 2.54 -17.52 23.39
C LEU A 236 3.56 -18.65 23.61
N THR A 237 3.19 -19.67 24.38
CA THR A 237 4.09 -20.77 24.73
C THR A 237 4.25 -21.78 23.59
N GLU A 238 3.15 -22.23 23.00
CA GLU A 238 3.17 -23.32 22.03
C GLU A 238 3.44 -22.85 20.59
N VAL A 239 3.24 -21.57 20.27
CA VAL A 239 3.37 -21.04 18.90
C VAL A 239 4.39 -19.90 18.78
N GLU A 240 4.28 -18.85 19.59
CA GLU A 240 5.16 -17.67 19.42
C GLU A 240 6.59 -17.95 19.87
N LYS A 241 6.76 -18.55 21.05
CA LYS A 241 8.06 -18.88 21.65
C LYS A 241 8.59 -20.25 21.20
N ASN A 242 7.79 -21.02 20.47
CA ASN A 242 8.16 -22.35 20.01
C ASN A 242 8.65 -22.32 18.55
N ALA A 243 9.95 -22.56 18.35
CA ALA A 243 10.57 -22.57 17.03
C ALA A 243 10.03 -23.69 16.10
N THR A 244 9.51 -24.79 16.66
CA THR A 244 9.00 -25.92 15.87
C THR A 244 7.53 -25.76 15.47
N ALA A 245 6.82 -24.80 16.07
CA ALA A 245 5.39 -24.59 15.83
C ALA A 245 5.05 -24.21 14.38
N LEU A 246 6.04 -23.67 13.65
CA LEU A 246 5.90 -23.30 12.24
C LEU A 246 6.56 -24.32 11.31
N TYR A 247 6.49 -25.61 11.65
CA TYR A 247 7.08 -26.70 10.88
C TYR A 247 6.83 -26.58 9.37
N HIS A 248 5.58 -26.40 8.93
CA HIS A 248 5.26 -26.30 7.50
C HIS A 248 5.90 -25.08 6.81
N VAL A 249 6.07 -23.98 7.53
CA VAL A 249 6.76 -22.79 7.00
C VAL A 249 8.24 -23.10 6.78
N GLU A 250 8.88 -23.77 7.73
CA GLU A 250 10.29 -24.14 7.60
C GLU A 250 10.49 -25.24 6.55
N ALA A 251 9.64 -26.28 6.54
CA ALA A 251 9.66 -27.33 5.54
C ALA A 251 9.53 -26.77 4.11
N PHE A 252 8.65 -25.79 3.90
CA PHE A 252 8.54 -25.11 2.61
C PHE A 252 9.77 -24.25 2.28
N LYS A 253 10.30 -23.49 3.24
CA LYS A 253 11.51 -22.66 3.04
C LYS A 253 12.74 -23.48 2.70
N THR A 254 12.85 -24.69 3.23
CA THR A 254 13.96 -25.61 2.96
C THR A 254 13.65 -26.61 1.84
N GLY A 255 12.40 -26.64 1.36
CA GLY A 255 11.92 -27.58 0.34
C GLY A 255 12.49 -27.33 -1.06
N PRO A 256 12.33 -28.29 -1.96
CA PRO A 256 12.94 -28.27 -3.29
C PRO A 256 12.48 -27.07 -4.14
N GLU A 257 11.24 -26.62 -3.98
CA GLU A 257 10.69 -25.46 -4.70
C GLU A 257 11.45 -24.18 -4.33
N MET A 258 11.64 -23.93 -3.03
CA MET A 258 12.35 -22.74 -2.55
C MET A 258 13.84 -22.82 -2.87
N GLN A 259 14.45 -24.00 -2.77
CA GLN A 259 15.84 -24.19 -3.16
C GLN A 259 16.07 -23.92 -4.66
N ASN A 260 15.12 -24.30 -5.52
CA ASN A 260 15.17 -23.97 -6.94
C ASN A 260 15.07 -22.46 -7.17
N ILE A 261 14.15 -21.78 -6.46
CA ILE A 261 14.03 -20.32 -6.51
C ILE A 261 15.34 -19.65 -6.06
N LEU A 262 15.94 -20.10 -4.96
CA LEU A 262 17.22 -19.55 -4.47
C LEU A 262 18.33 -19.67 -5.50
N LYS A 263 18.44 -20.82 -6.18
CA LYS A 263 19.42 -21.02 -7.26
C LYS A 263 19.18 -20.08 -8.44
N LYS A 264 17.92 -19.91 -8.86
CA LYS A 264 17.55 -18.98 -9.95
C LYS A 264 17.87 -17.54 -9.58
N VAL A 265 17.43 -17.08 -8.40
CA VAL A 265 17.69 -15.72 -7.92
C VAL A 265 19.19 -15.46 -7.77
N ALA A 266 19.95 -16.40 -7.20
CA ALA A 266 21.40 -16.30 -7.09
C ALA A 266 22.07 -16.14 -8.46
N ALA A 267 21.67 -16.94 -9.46
CA ALA A 267 22.18 -16.85 -10.82
C ALA A 267 21.82 -15.51 -11.48
N THR A 268 20.57 -15.06 -11.35
CA THR A 268 20.10 -13.78 -11.89
C THR A 268 20.83 -12.58 -11.28
N LEU A 269 21.06 -12.61 -9.97
CA LEU A 269 21.74 -11.54 -9.23
C LEU A 269 23.27 -11.65 -9.26
N GLN A 270 23.80 -12.77 -9.79
CA GLN A 270 25.22 -13.10 -9.83
C GLN A 270 25.88 -13.12 -8.44
N VAL A 271 25.20 -13.72 -7.46
CA VAL A 271 25.71 -13.89 -6.08
C VAL A 271 25.77 -15.37 -5.71
N PRO A 272 26.69 -15.80 -4.81
CA PRO A 272 26.71 -17.18 -4.34
C PRO A 272 25.40 -17.60 -3.68
N VAL A 273 24.88 -18.79 -4.02
CA VAL A 273 23.63 -19.33 -3.45
C VAL A 273 23.68 -19.37 -1.91
N ASN A 274 24.84 -19.72 -1.35
CA ASN A 274 25.05 -19.81 0.10
C ASN A 274 24.91 -18.47 0.84
N ASN A 275 24.95 -17.34 0.12
CA ASN A 275 24.74 -16.01 0.67
C ASN A 275 23.25 -15.63 0.71
N LEU A 276 22.37 -16.44 0.12
CA LEU A 276 20.93 -16.24 0.13
C LEU A 276 20.24 -17.25 1.05
N ASN A 277 19.10 -16.84 1.59
CA ASN A 277 18.15 -17.73 2.26
C ASN A 277 16.72 -17.28 1.89
N ALA A 278 15.72 -18.10 2.20
CA ALA A 278 14.32 -17.81 1.88
C ALA A 278 13.80 -16.48 2.45
N GLY A 279 14.47 -15.92 3.47
CA GLY A 279 14.17 -14.61 4.02
C GLY A 279 14.85 -13.43 3.32
N LEU A 280 16.02 -13.65 2.71
CA LEU A 280 16.80 -12.65 1.95
C LEU A 280 16.39 -12.64 0.47
N SER A 281 16.01 -13.79 -0.11
CA SER A 281 15.52 -13.89 -1.48
C SER A 281 14.14 -13.26 -1.69
N GLN A 282 13.47 -12.82 -0.63
CA GLN A 282 12.25 -12.00 -0.72
C GLN A 282 12.52 -10.57 -1.25
N PHE A 283 13.78 -10.18 -1.43
CA PHE A 283 14.22 -8.85 -1.82
C PHE A 283 13.83 -8.40 -3.24
N PRO A 284 13.99 -9.19 -4.34
CA PRO A 284 13.59 -8.73 -5.67
C PRO A 284 12.06 -8.50 -5.78
N LEU A 285 11.32 -8.99 -4.79
CA LEU A 285 9.86 -9.08 -4.77
C LEU A 285 9.21 -8.01 -3.89
N GLN A 286 9.92 -7.50 -2.88
CA GLN A 286 9.41 -6.43 -2.01
C GLN A 286 9.84 -5.04 -2.46
N SER A 287 11.01 -4.90 -3.10
CA SER A 287 11.45 -3.62 -3.64
C SER A 287 10.59 -3.20 -4.83
N SER A 288 10.27 -4.13 -5.74
CA SER A 288 9.40 -3.89 -6.90
C SER A 288 8.02 -3.36 -6.52
N PHE A 289 7.39 -3.87 -5.46
CA PHE A 289 6.08 -3.39 -5.03
C PHE A 289 6.09 -1.96 -4.43
N SER A 290 7.15 -1.61 -3.71
CA SER A 290 7.33 -0.23 -3.26
C SER A 290 7.79 0.71 -4.37
N LEU A 291 8.42 0.19 -5.43
CA LEU A 291 8.84 0.97 -6.59
C LEU A 291 7.69 1.34 -7.51
N VAL A 292 6.65 0.50 -7.57
CA VAL A 292 5.41 0.87 -8.28
C VAL A 292 4.73 2.05 -7.62
N THR A 293 4.92 2.24 -6.31
CA THR A 293 4.45 3.46 -5.64
C THR A 293 5.31 4.70 -5.92
N GLN A 294 6.38 4.62 -6.75
CA GLN A 294 7.30 5.72 -7.10
C GLN A 294 7.63 5.89 -8.62
N ARG A 295 7.16 5.03 -9.53
CA ARG A 295 7.37 5.03 -11.02
C ARG A 295 8.84 5.00 -11.52
N PRO A 296 9.06 4.87 -12.86
CA PRO A 296 8.64 3.81 -13.77
C PRO A 296 9.89 3.01 -14.20
N PHE A 297 9.78 1.69 -14.42
CA PHE A 297 10.59 0.86 -15.34
C PHE A 297 10.73 -0.60 -14.83
N PHE A 298 10.23 -1.52 -15.66
CA PHE A 298 10.55 -2.96 -15.81
C PHE A 298 10.14 -3.99 -14.75
N HIS A 299 9.05 -4.69 -15.09
CA HIS A 299 8.84 -6.15 -15.27
C HIS A 299 9.60 -7.23 -14.46
N CYS A 300 8.75 -8.10 -13.89
CA CYS A 300 8.84 -9.57 -13.73
C CYS A 300 9.58 -10.12 -12.49
N SER A 301 8.82 -10.77 -11.58
CA SER A 301 9.12 -12.09 -10.98
C SER A 301 8.10 -12.50 -9.90
N LEU A 302 7.79 -13.79 -9.83
CA LEU A 302 6.82 -14.46 -8.93
C LEU A 302 7.10 -14.22 -7.44
N SER A 303 6.04 -13.97 -6.66
CA SER A 303 6.09 -13.81 -5.21
C SER A 303 5.33 -14.91 -4.46
N TRP A 304 5.73 -15.18 -3.23
CA TRP A 304 4.95 -15.95 -2.24
C TRP A 304 5.11 -15.26 -0.88
N ALA A 305 4.00 -14.91 -0.23
CA ALA A 305 4.00 -14.38 1.12
C ALA A 305 3.53 -15.46 2.11
N THR A 306 4.36 -15.78 3.09
CA THR A 306 3.93 -16.57 4.25
C THR A 306 3.09 -15.69 5.16
N SER A 307 1.78 -15.95 5.15
CA SER A 307 0.83 -15.47 6.15
C SER A 307 0.81 -16.47 7.31
N LYS A 308 0.95 -16.00 8.55
CA LYS A 308 0.57 -16.78 9.73
C LYS A 308 -0.95 -16.67 9.90
N ILE A 309 -1.70 -17.26 8.97
CA ILE A 309 -3.14 -17.48 9.14
C ILE A 309 -3.34 -18.97 8.95
N ARG A 310 -3.69 -19.66 10.03
CA ARG A 310 -4.38 -20.94 9.94
C ARG A 310 -5.85 -20.60 9.85
N SER A 311 -6.53 -21.10 8.83
CA SER A 311 -7.96 -21.39 8.95
C SER A 311 -8.15 -22.47 10.03
N PRO A 312 -9.28 -22.45 10.76
CA PRO A 312 -9.55 -23.34 11.89
C PRO A 312 -9.35 -24.83 11.55
#